data_AF-A0A2P2IKS0-F1
#
_entry.id   AF-A0A2P2IKS0-F1
#
_cell.length_a   1.000
_cell.length_b   1.000
_cell.length_c   1.000
_cell.angle_alpha   90.00
_cell.angle_beta   90.00
_cell.angle_gamma   90.00
#
_symmetry.space_group_name_H-M   'P 1'
#
loop_
_entity.id
_entity.type
_entity.pdbx_description
1 polymer ?
#
loop_
_entity_poly.entity_id
_entity_poly.type
_entity_poly.pdbx_seq_one_letter_code
_entity_poly.pdbx_strand_id
1 'polypeptide(L)' 'MVKLKFAEHLKEAVTYIEQGHIRVGPETVTDPAFLVTRNMEDFVTWVDTSKIGRKVLEYNEKLDDYDAMN' A
#
# COMPACT_ATOMS: atom_id res chain seq x y z
N MET A 1 8.39 3.40 1.44
CA MET A 1 7.29 4.18 0.83
C MET A 1 7.78 5.21 -0.19
N VAL A 2 8.41 6.33 0.22
CA VAL A 2 8.89 7.36 -0.72
C VAL A 2 9.95 6.82 -1.68
N LYS A 3 10.89 6.00 -1.17
CA LYS A 3 11.93 5.35 -1.98
C LYS A 3 11.36 4.32 -2.98
N LEU A 4 10.26 3.66 -2.62
CA LEU A 4 9.56 2.68 -3.45
C LEU A 4 8.52 3.32 -4.39
N LYS A 5 8.43 4.66 -4.41
CA LYS A 5 7.46 5.45 -5.20
C LYS A 5 5.99 5.12 -4.95
N PHE A 6 5.65 4.62 -3.76
CA PHE A 6 4.26 4.42 -3.32
C PHE A 6 3.58 5.74 -2.94
N ALA A 7 4.36 6.76 -2.59
CA ALA A 7 3.89 8.11 -2.26
C ALA A 7 4.93 9.13 -2.74
N GLU A 8 4.46 10.29 -3.19
CA GLU A 8 5.33 11.38 -3.64
C GLU A 8 5.99 12.09 -2.45
N HIS A 9 5.23 12.27 -1.37
CA HIS A 9 5.70 12.95 -0.16
C HIS A 9 5.68 12.06 1.08
N LEU A 10 6.60 12.35 2.02
CA LEU A 10 6.67 11.64 3.31
C LEU A 10 5.38 11.79 4.11
N LYS A 11 4.77 12.98 4.08
CA LYS A 11 3.53 13.25 4.81
C LYS A 11 2.37 12.38 4.32
N GLU A 12 2.25 12.18 3.01
CA GLU A 12 1.24 11.29 2.42
C GLU A 12 1.53 9.83 2.74
N ALA A 13 2.80 9.42 2.69
CA ALA A 13 3.21 8.08 3.07
C ALA A 13 2.77 7.73 4.51
N VAL A 14 2.94 8.67 5.45
CA VAL A 14 2.49 8.51 6.84
C VAL A 14 0.97 8.38 6.89
N THR A 15 0.23 9.27 6.23
CA THR A 15 -1.24 9.21 6.19
C THR A 15 -1.75 7.87 5.65
N TYR A 16 -1.15 7.32 4.60
CA TYR A 16 -1.56 6.04 4.02
C TYR A 16 -1.27 4.85 4.95
N ILE A 17 -0.18 4.92 5.73
CA ILE A 17 0.12 3.91 6.74
C ILE A 17 -0.88 4.01 7.90
N GLU A 18 -1.13 5.21 8.42
CA GLU A 18 -2.08 5.42 9.53
C GLU A 18 -3.51 4.99 9.17
N GLN A 19 -3.91 5.16 7.91
CA GLN A 19 -5.20 4.67 7.40
C GLN A 19 -5.24 3.15 7.17
N GLY A 20 -4.10 2.46 7.27
CA GLY A 20 -4.01 1.02 7.06
C GLY A 20 -4.10 0.59 5.61
N HIS A 21 -3.66 1.43 4.65
CA HIS A 21 -3.69 1.09 3.23
C HIS A 21 -2.51 0.21 2.77
N ILE A 22 -1.54 -0.04 3.64
CA ILE A 22 -0.31 -0.76 3.35
C ILE A 22 -0.21 -2.03 4.19
N ARG A 23 0.18 -3.12 3.54
CA ARG A 23 0.57 -4.36 4.20
C ARG A 23 2.01 -4.72 3.88
N VAL A 24 2.64 -5.46 4.79
CA VAL A 24 3.96 -6.04 4.61
C VAL A 24 3.80 -7.55 4.74
N GLY A 25 3.87 -8.25 3.62
CA GLY A 25 3.51 -9.67 3.57
C GLY A 25 2.02 -9.86 3.94
N PRO A 26 1.69 -10.74 4.91
CA PRO A 26 0.30 -11.01 5.30
C PRO A 26 -0.27 -9.98 6.29
N GLU A 27 0.56 -9.17 6.95
CA GLU A 27 0.12 -8.28 8.03
C GLU A 27 -0.06 -6.84 7.55
N THR A 28 -1.17 -6.22 7.94
CA THR A 28 -1.45 -4.80 7.67
C THR A 28 -0.72 -3.94 8.69
N VAL A 29 0.01 -2.93 8.22
CA VAL A 29 0.81 -2.03 9.08
C VAL A 29 0.07 -0.72 9.25
N THR A 30 -0.23 -0.36 10.51
CA THR A 30 -0.86 0.91 10.87
C THR A 30 0.09 1.87 11.58
N ASP A 31 1.26 1.39 12.01
CA ASP A 31 2.26 2.20 12.72
C ASP A 31 3.27 2.79 11.72
N PRO A 32 3.34 4.12 11.56
CA PRO A 32 4.32 4.77 10.69
C PRO A 32 5.77 4.60 11.15
N ALA A 33 6.02 4.24 12.41
CA ALA A 33 7.35 3.95 12.94
C ALA A 33 7.80 2.49 12.74
N PHE A 34 7.01 1.67 12.04
CA PHE A 34 7.34 0.28 11.78
C PHE A 34 8.61 0.12 10.93
N LEU A 35 9.60 -0.60 11.48
CA LEU A 35 10.88 -0.83 10.81
C LEU A 35 10.79 -2.04 9.87
N VAL A 36 10.74 -1.76 8.56
CA VAL A 36 10.78 -2.80 7.53
C VAL A 36 12.23 -3.24 7.27
N THR A 37 12.49 -4.54 7.36
CA THR A 37 13.81 -5.11 7.01
C THR A 37 13.99 -5.20 5.49
N ARG A 38 15.24 -5.24 4.98
CA ARG A 38 15.51 -5.31 3.54
C ARG A 38 14.79 -6.48 2.84
N ASN A 39 14.69 -7.63 3.49
CA ASN A 39 14.03 -8.80 2.91
C ASN A 39 12.50 -8.63 2.86
N MET A 40 11.93 -7.81 3.74
CA MET A 40 10.50 -7.50 3.78
C MET A 40 10.12 -6.34 2.85
N GLU A 41 11.10 -5.58 2.35
CA GLU A 41 10.88 -4.43 1.47
C GLU A 41 10.15 -4.84 0.17
N ASP A 42 10.45 -6.03 -0.37
CA ASP A 42 9.81 -6.57 -1.57
C ASP A 42 8.35 -6.99 -1.36
N PHE A 43 7.95 -7.23 -0.11
CA PHE A 43 6.59 -7.65 0.26
C PHE A 43 5.69 -6.48 0.68
N VAL A 44 6.16 -5.23 0.52
CA VAL A 44 5.36 -4.04 0.78
C VAL A 44 4.37 -3.85 -0.36
N THR A 45 3.09 -4.07 -0.11
CA THR A 45 2.03 -3.89 -1.11
C THR A 45 0.86 -3.09 -0.55
N TRP A 46 -0.01 -2.61 -1.44
CA TRP A 46 -1.33 -2.13 -1.04
C TRP A 46 -2.15 -3.27 -0.43
N VAL A 47 -3.02 -2.93 0.51
CA VAL A 47 -4.08 -3.83 0.98
C VAL A 47 -5.10 -4.02 -0.15
N ASP A 48 -5.67 -5.21 -0.29
CA ASP A 48 -6.60 -5.55 -1.39
C ASP A 48 -7.88 -4.67 -1.36
N THR A 49 -8.34 -4.31 -0.15
CA THR A 49 -9.48 -3.39 0.06
C THR A 49 -9.11 -1.91 -0.07
N SER A 50 -7.84 -1.58 -0.36
CA SER A 50 -7.37 -0.20 -0.46
C SER A 50 -7.93 0.51 -1.69
N LYS A 51 -8.62 1.62 -1.46
CA LYS A 51 -9.09 2.52 -2.53
C LYS A 51 -7.95 3.10 -3.35
N ILE A 52 -6.77 3.29 -2.74
CA ILE A 52 -5.59 3.82 -3.42
C ILE A 52 -5.04 2.75 -4.38
N GLY A 53 -4.92 1.51 -3.90
CA GLY A 53 -4.52 0.38 -4.75
C GLY A 53 -5.47 0.19 -5.94
N ARG A 54 -6.78 0.27 -5.70
CA ARG A 54 -7.79 0.22 -6.76
C ARG A 54 -7.63 1.32 -7.80
N LYS A 55 -7.44 2.57 -7.36
CA LYS A 55 -7.25 3.71 -8.26
C LYS A 55 -5.97 3.60 -9.09
N VAL A 56 -4.91 3.02 -8.52
CA VAL A 56 -3.66 2.74 -9.25
C VAL A 56 -3.86 1.62 -10.28
N LEU A 57 -4.62 0.58 -9.96
CA LEU A 57 -4.95 -0.49 -10.91
C LEU A 57 -5.87 -0.01 -12.04
N GLU A 58 -6.86 0.82 -11.71
CA GLU A 58 -7.75 1.49 -12.66
C GLU A 58 -6.96 2.38 -13.62
N TYR A 59 -6.02 3.19 -13.09
CA TYR A 59 -5.13 4.00 -13.92
C TYR A 59 -4.28 3.17 -14.88
N ASN A 60 -3.90 1.95 -14.48
CA ASN A 60 -3.14 1.02 -15.30
C ASN A 60 -4.01 0.12 -16.19
N GLU A 61 -5.33 0.34 -16.25
CA GLU A 61 -6.30 -0.47 -17.00
C GLU A 61 -6.23 -1.98 -16.64
N LYS A 62 -5.77 -2.29 -15.43
CA LYS A 62 -5.63 -3.65 -14.88
C LYS A 62 -6.62 -3.90 -13.73
N LEU A 63 -7.65 -3.08 -13.64
CA LEU A 63 -8.68 -3.26 -12.63
C LEU A 63 -9.50 -4.49 -12.98
N ASP A 64 -9.40 -5.52 -12.15
CA ASP A 64 -10.33 -6.64 -12.16
C ASP A 64 -11.45 -6.36 -11.14
N ASP A 65 -12.67 -6.19 -11.65
CA ASP A 65 -13.84 -5.87 -10.84
C ASP A 65 -14.28 -7.04 -9.92
N TYR A 66 -13.79 -8.26 -10.16
CA TYR A 66 -14.10 -9.44 -9.34
C TYR A 66 -13.42 -9.38 -7.97
N ASP A 67 -12.16 -8.95 -7.91
CA ASP A 67 -11.40 -8.81 -6.65
C ASP A 67 -11.79 -7.53 -5.87
N ALA A 68 -12.44 -6.56 -6.53
CA ALA A 68 -12.81 -5.28 -5.91
C ALA A 68 -14.10 -5.33 -5.06
N MET A 69 -14.90 -6.40 -5.17
CA MET A 69 -16.20 -6.55 -4.50
C MET A 69 -16.19 -7.31 -3.16
N ASN A 70 -15.03 -7.82 -2.72
CA ASN A 70 -14.89 -8.55 -1.45
C ASN A 70 -14.38 -7.68 -0.29
#